data_AF-A0A318K0S6-F1
#
_entry.id   AF-A0A318K0S6-F1
#
_cell.length_a   1.000
_cell.length_b   1.000
_cell.length_c   1.000
_cell.angle_alpha   90.00
_cell.angle_beta   90.00
_cell.angle_gamma   90.00
#
_symmetry.space_group_name_H-M   'P 1'
#
loop_
_entity.id
_entity.type
_entity.pdbx_description
1 polymer ?
#
loop_
_entity_poly.entity_id
_entity_poly.type
_entity_poly.pdbx_seq_one_letter_code
_entity_poly.pdbx_strand_id
1 'polypeptide(L)'
;MNDVDFTVTHVWDIKDRAGLLVTGRLASGDIKVGDVLYDSANGATVSVIGVEFHGGRHPGEFTLVVDRRDTSNVRIGQLLVSQPSHASTDPQTP
;
A
#
# COMPACT_ATOMS: atom_id res chain seq x y z
N MET A 1 -0.49 1.47 -16.25
CA MET A 1 -0.79 1.18 -14.83
C MET A 1 -0.08 2.27 -14.06
N ASN A 2 -0.79 3.06 -13.25
CA ASN A 2 -0.16 4.21 -12.58
C ASN A 2 0.67 3.69 -11.41
N ASP A 3 1.94 4.09 -11.33
CA ASP A 3 2.81 3.71 -10.21
C ASP A 3 2.24 4.29 -8.91
N VAL A 4 1.92 3.40 -7.96
CA VAL A 4 1.42 3.78 -6.63
C VAL A 4 2.59 4.30 -5.81
N ASP A 5 2.40 5.45 -5.17
CA ASP A 5 3.30 6.01 -4.16
C ASP A 5 2.45 6.37 -2.93
N PHE A 6 2.51 5.52 -1.91
CA PHE A 6 1.72 5.67 -0.69
C PHE A 6 2.62 5.67 0.54
N THR A 7 2.69 6.83 1.20
CA THR A 7 3.46 6.98 2.45
C THR A 7 2.57 6.75 3.66
N VAL A 8 2.90 5.74 4.47
CA VAL A 8 2.17 5.43 5.71
C VAL A 8 2.41 6.51 6.76
N THR A 9 1.33 7.14 7.23
CA THR A 9 1.38 8.18 8.27
C THR A 9 0.92 7.66 9.63
N HIS A 10 -0.05 6.74 9.65
CA HIS A 10 -0.58 6.16 10.89
C HIS A 10 -0.93 4.68 10.70
N VAL A 11 -0.86 3.96 11.83
CA VAL A 11 -1.22 2.55 11.91
C VAL A 11 -2.14 2.37 13.11
N TRP A 12 -3.31 1.77 12.90
CA TRP A 12 -4.30 1.51 13.92
C TRP A 12 -4.65 0.02 13.95
N ASP A 13 -4.19 -0.65 15.00
CA ASP A 13 -4.55 -2.04 15.27
C ASP A 13 -5.82 -2.10 16.12
N ILE A 14 -6.94 -2.37 15.46
CA ILE A 14 -8.24 -2.53 16.11
C ILE A 14 -8.56 -4.02 16.16
N LYS A 15 -8.50 -4.61 17.36
CA LYS A 15 -8.58 -6.06 17.59
C LYS A 15 -9.83 -6.74 17.02
N ASP A 16 -10.94 -6.03 16.83
CA ASP A 16 -12.18 -6.61 16.30
C ASP A 16 -12.39 -6.36 14.80
N ARG A 17 -11.46 -5.67 14.13
CA ARG A 17 -11.51 -5.47 12.68
C ARG A 17 -10.79 -6.58 11.93
N ALA A 18 -11.30 -6.89 10.73
CA ALA A 18 -10.76 -7.94 9.86
C ALA A 18 -9.30 -7.70 9.42
N GLY A 19 -8.80 -6.48 9.54
CA GLY A 19 -7.45 -6.10 9.15
C GLY A 19 -6.88 -4.96 10.00
N LEU A 20 -5.64 -4.61 9.71
CA LEU A 20 -4.97 -3.44 10.27
C LEU A 20 -5.38 -2.20 9.47
N LEU A 21 -5.74 -1.11 10.15
CA LEU A 21 -6.04 0.14 9.46
C LEU A 21 -4.74 0.94 9.28
N VAL A 22 -4.47 1.33 8.06
CA VAL A 22 -3.24 2.02 7.67
C VAL A 22 -3.63 3.31 6.98
N THR A 23 -3.41 4.43 7.66
CA THR A 23 -3.65 5.75 7.07
C THR A 23 -2.35 6.24 6.44
N GLY A 24 -2.46 6.85 5.28
CA GLY A 24 -1.30 7.38 4.57
C GLY A 24 -1.68 8.37 3.49
N ARG A 25 -0.64 8.98 2.92
CA ARG A 25 -0.78 9.93 1.82
C ARG A 25 -0.48 9.23 0.51
N LEU A 26 -1.42 9.31 -0.42
CA LEU A 26 -1.23 8.84 -1.80
C LEU A 26 -0.72 9.99 -2.64
N ALA A 27 0.56 9.95 -3.01
CA ALA A 27 1.18 10.95 -3.86
C ALA A 27 0.85 10.71 -5.35
N SER A 28 0.78 9.43 -5.75
CA SER A 28 0.41 9.03 -7.11
C SER A 28 -0.24 7.65 -7.13
N GLY A 29 -0.92 7.37 -8.24
CA GLY A 29 -1.57 6.09 -8.48
C GLY A 29 -2.96 5.99 -7.88
N ASP A 30 -3.52 4.79 -7.96
CA ASP A 30 -4.82 4.45 -7.43
C ASP A 30 -4.67 3.10 -6.72
N ILE A 31 -5.22 2.98 -5.52
CA ILE A 31 -5.20 1.74 -4.73
C ILE A 31 -6.62 1.18 -4.67
N LYS A 32 -6.75 -0.11 -4.96
CA LYS A 32 -8.02 -0.85 -4.95
C LYS A 32 -7.95 -2.03 -3.99
N VAL A 33 -9.12 -2.51 -3.61
CA VAL A 33 -9.25 -3.77 -2.86
C VAL A 33 -8.71 -4.91 -3.73
N GLY A 34 -7.85 -5.74 -3.16
CA GLY A 34 -7.16 -6.83 -3.84
C GLY A 34 -5.75 -6.50 -4.33
N ASP A 35 -5.34 -5.23 -4.30
CA ASP A 35 -3.98 -4.84 -4.65
C ASP A 35 -2.97 -5.35 -3.63
N VAL A 36 -1.77 -5.68 -4.12
CA VAL A 36 -0.60 -5.99 -3.30
C VAL A 36 0.41 -4.87 -3.49
N LEU A 37 0.73 -4.20 -2.40
CA LEU A 37 1.75 -3.16 -2.35
C LEU A 37 3.04 -3.72 -1.76
N TYR A 38 4.15 -3.05 -2.05
CA TYR A 38 5.49 -3.48 -1.66
C TYR A 38 6.16 -2.37 -0.87
N ASP A 39 6.81 -2.71 0.24
CA ASP A 39 7.74 -1.81 0.92
C ASP A 39 8.89 -1.47 -0.03
N SER A 40 9.08 -0.19 -0.34
CA SER A 40 10.17 0.25 -1.21
C SER A 40 11.57 -0.06 -0.63
N ALA A 41 11.69 -0.23 0.69
CA ALA A 41 12.98 -0.42 1.36
C ALA A 41 13.45 -1.89 1.37
N ASN A 42 12.54 -2.85 1.48
CA ASN A 42 12.88 -4.27 1.66
C ASN A 42 12.05 -5.23 0.80
N GLY A 43 11.07 -4.74 0.04
CA GLY A 43 10.21 -5.55 -0.82
C GLY A 43 9.14 -6.36 -0.11
N ALA A 44 8.93 -6.18 1.21
CA ALA A 44 7.88 -6.87 1.95
C ALA A 44 6.50 -6.51 1.39
N THR A 45 5.64 -7.51 1.30
CA THR A 45 4.31 -7.37 0.70
C THR A 45 3.27 -6.94 1.73
N VAL A 46 2.31 -6.15 1.27
CA VAL A 46 1.16 -5.67 2.03
C VAL A 46 -0.09 -5.81 1.16
N SER A 47 -0.98 -6.71 1.57
CA SER A 47 -2.21 -7.01 0.83
C SER A 47 -3.36 -6.09 1.28
N VAL A 48 -3.97 -5.39 0.34
CA VAL A 48 -5.10 -4.48 0.60
C VAL A 48 -6.41 -5.26 0.54
N ILE A 49 -7.10 -5.37 1.67
CA ILE A 49 -8.39 -6.06 1.79
C ILE A 49 -9.58 -5.10 1.88
N GLY A 50 -9.32 -3.79 2.00
CA GLY A 50 -10.33 -2.75 2.05
C GLY A 50 -9.71 -1.37 1.79
N VAL A 51 -10.51 -0.46 1.25
CA VAL A 51 -10.14 0.95 1.11
C VAL A 51 -11.25 1.78 1.73
N GLU A 52 -10.93 2.56 2.74
CA GLU A 52 -11.84 3.48 3.39
C GLU A 52 -11.50 4.92 3.01
N PHE A 53 -12.39 5.54 2.27
CA PHE A 53 -12.37 6.97 1.96
C PHE A 53 -13.09 7.74 3.06
N HIS A 54 -12.58 7.65 4.29
CA HIS A 54 -12.92 8.67 5.27
C HIS A 54 -12.12 9.90 4.87
N GLY A 55 -12.79 10.95 4.40
CA GLY A 55 -12.18 12.22 4.02
C GLY A 55 -11.17 12.61 5.09
N GLY A 56 -9.89 12.41 4.79
CA GLY A 56 -8.84 12.52 5.77
C GLY A 56 -8.76 13.93 6.32
N ARG A 57 -7.97 14.12 7.38
CA ARG A 57 -7.74 15.46 7.93
C ARG A 57 -7.12 16.38 6.88
N HIS A 58 -6.48 15.80 5.86
CA HIS A 58 -5.88 16.48 4.71
C HIS A 58 -6.31 15.86 3.36
N PRO A 59 -6.38 16.67 2.28
CA PRO A 59 -6.55 16.14 0.92
C PRO A 59 -5.47 15.11 0.57
N GLY A 60 -5.86 14.04 -0.12
CA GLY A 60 -4.95 12.96 -0.55
C GLY A 60 -4.56 11.97 0.55
N GLU A 61 -5.20 12.05 1.73
CA GLU A 61 -5.06 11.06 2.80
C GLU A 61 -6.14 9.98 2.67
N PHE A 62 -5.71 8.72 2.70
CA PHE A 62 -6.56 7.54 2.54
C PHE A 62 -6.29 6.56 3.67
N THR A 63 -7.31 5.80 4.06
CA THR A 63 -7.13 4.68 4.99
C THR A 63 -7.33 3.37 4.25
N LEU A 64 -6.31 2.51 4.31
CA LEU A 64 -6.34 1.16 3.78
C LEU A 64 -6.65 0.21 4.92
N VAL A 65 -7.37 -0.86 4.62
CA VAL A 65 -7.48 -2.03 5.48
C VAL A 65 -6.54 -3.07 4.89
N VAL A 66 -5.49 -3.43 5.63
CA VAL A 66 -4.51 -4.42 5.18
C VAL A 66 -4.70 -5.74 5.92
N ASP A 67 -4.35 -6.83 5.24
CA ASP A 67 -4.47 -8.18 5.81
C ASP A 67 -3.66 -8.31 7.12
N ARG A 68 -4.25 -8.98 8.12
CA ARG A 68 -3.59 -9.19 9.41
C ARG A 68 -2.29 -9.97 9.30
N ARG A 69 -2.17 -10.84 8.30
CA ARG A 69 -0.95 -11.62 8.04
C ARG A 69 0.25 -10.72 7.69
N ASP A 70 -0.02 -9.53 7.16
CA ASP A 70 0.99 -8.58 6.72
C ASP A 70 1.26 -7.48 7.76
N THR A 71 0.63 -7.54 8.95
CA THR A 71 0.77 -6.51 10.00
C THR A 71 2.21 -6.23 10.42
N SER A 72 3.08 -7.24 10.42
CA SER A 72 4.51 -7.09 10.75
C SER A 72 5.29 -6.30 9.69
N ASN A 73 4.73 -6.16 8.49
CA ASN A 73 5.36 -5.54 7.33
C ASN A 73 4.95 -4.08 7.14
N VAL A 74 4.13 -3.52 8.05
CA VAL A 74 3.64 -2.15 7.97
C VAL A 74 4.16 -1.31 9.13
N ARG A 75 4.78 -0.18 8.81
CA ARG A 75 5.31 0.79 9.77
C ARG A 75 5.02 2.23 9.34
N ILE A 76 4.89 3.12 10.32
CA ILE A 76 4.79 4.56 10.06
C ILE A 76 6.08 5.04 9.38
N GLY A 77 5.93 5.91 8.37
CA GLY A 77 7.03 6.46 7.57
C GLY A 77 7.47 5.56 6.40
N GLN A 78 6.88 4.37 6.27
CA GLN A 78 7.14 3.46 5.17
C GLN A 78 6.52 3.97 3.87
N LEU A 79 7.24 3.76 2.77
CA LEU A 79 6.73 3.99 1.43
C LEU A 79 6.28 2.66 0.82
N LEU A 80 5.00 2.58 0.48
CA LEU A 80 4.40 1.46 -0.22
C LEU A 80 4.23 1.81 -1.69
N VAL A 81 4.72 0.92 -2.56
CA VAL A 81 4.67 1.08 -4.02
C VAL A 81 3.93 -0.07 -4.69
N SER A 82 3.39 0.18 -5.88
CA SER A 82 2.98 -0.92 -6.77
C SER A 82 4.21 -1.70 -7.20
N GLN A 83 4.04 -2.97 -7.58
CA GLN A 83 5.16 -3.81 -8.02
C GLN A 83 6.04 -3.02 -8.99
N PRO A 84 7.36 -2.92 -8.77
CA PRO A 84 8.23 -2.32 -9.75
C PRO A 84 7.98 -3.09 -11.05
N SER A 85 7.49 -2.40 -12.07
CA SER A 85 7.36 -2.96 -13.40
C SER A 85 8.71 -3.59 -13.70
N HIS A 86 8.81 -4.93 -13.67
CA HIS A 86 9.86 -5.59 -14.40
C HIS A 86 9.61 -5.10 -15.82
N ALA A 87 10.43 -4.14 -16.27
CA ALA A 87 10.61 -3.94 -17.68
C ALA A 87 10.82 -5.34 -18.23
N SER A 88 9.84 -5.83 -18.99
CA SER A 88 9.96 -7.09 -19.69
C SER A 88 11.31 -7.02 -20.36
N THR A 89 12.25 -7.85 -19.90
CA THR A 89 13.48 -8.12 -20.62
C THR A 89 12.99 -8.70 -21.93
N ASP A 90 12.84 -7.86 -22.94
CA ASP A 90 12.65 -8.30 -24.30
C ASP A 90 13.90 -9.11 -24.64
N PRO A 91 13.80 -10.43 -24.87
CA PRO A 91 14.96 -11.20 -25.26
C PRO A 91 15.35 -10.72 -26.66
N GLN A 92 16.36 -9.85 -26.69
CA GLN A 92 17.16 -9.59 -27.87
C GLN A 92 17.52 -10.93 -28.54
N THR A 93 17.09 -11.12 -29.78
CA THR A 93 17.63 -12.17 -30.65
C THR A 93 17.72 -11.61 -32.09
N PRO A 94 18.68 -12.08 -32.89
CA PRO A 94 19.87 -11.36 -33.34
C PRO A 94 19.72 -10.64 -34.69
#